data_AF-A0AAD3HN61-F1
#
_entry.id   AF-A0AAD3HN61-F1
#
_cell.length_a   1.000
_cell.length_b   1.000
_cell.length_c   1.000
_cell.angle_alpha   90.00
_cell.angle_beta   90.00
_cell.angle_gamma   90.00
#
_symmetry.space_group_name_H-M   'P 1'
#
loop_
_entity.id
_entity.type
_entity.pdbx_description
1 polymer ?
#
loop_
_entity_poly.entity_id
_entity_poly.type
_entity_poly.pdbx_seq_one_letter_code
_entity_poly.pdbx_strand_id
1 'polypeptide(L)'
;MRLCCALALLLLPAALAGNAGSLSISSPLLLWSNRGVLGQGKHVTYQVFPEVEKMASELVLGALGKSAGSEALSSLSGQALNAEEPRTIVMFIGRQLDVADMRGRSEAVHGLNSLLEGAVSSLAVPYATSKGASIRENVCSKLDEAGISHEVVGCAAPSTDLAADVAAALAKGDNTRSRVVVVCSGVESAQGNTNAGLAAEVEQLKAVQTAVEAAGANHVFVYASQATPEPVTLASAGAKRRSLQQAVTYTGFGPYQECGPLCKTQVRWLEGMLAALFLALASCAGLVCLYVLDTPTRFEAPKEGGPQ
;
A
#
# COMPACT_ATOMS: atom_id res chain seq x y z
N MET A 1 -33.29 8.27 28.70
CA MET A 1 -32.66 7.12 28.01
C MET A 1 -33.31 6.73 26.67
N ARG A 2 -34.65 6.82 26.49
CA ARG A 2 -35.31 6.39 25.23
C ARG A 2 -35.06 7.27 23.99
N LEU A 3 -34.68 8.54 24.18
CA LEU A 3 -34.47 9.48 23.06
C LEU A 3 -33.10 9.33 22.36
N CYS A 4 -32.05 8.93 23.09
CA CYS A 4 -30.71 8.77 22.54
C CYS A 4 -30.57 7.51 21.65
N CYS A 5 -31.33 6.45 21.94
CA CYS A 5 -31.32 5.23 21.12
C CYS A 5 -32.03 5.42 19.77
N ALA A 6 -33.02 6.31 19.68
CA ALA A 6 -33.74 6.57 18.42
C ALA A 6 -32.90 7.38 17.43
N LEU A 7 -32.07 8.32 17.92
CA LEU A 7 -31.16 9.09 17.05
C LEU A 7 -30.00 8.23 16.51
N ALA A 8 -29.51 7.26 17.28
CA ALA A 8 -28.45 6.36 16.85
C ALA A 8 -28.91 5.41 15.72
N LEU A 9 -30.18 4.97 15.73
CA LEU A 9 -30.70 4.09 14.67
C LEU A 9 -31.03 4.81 13.35
N LEU A 10 -31.32 6.11 13.38
CA LEU A 10 -31.65 6.89 12.17
C LEU A 10 -30.41 7.38 11.39
N LEU A 11 -29.22 7.35 12.00
CA LEU A 11 -27.96 7.73 11.35
C LEU A 11 -27.22 6.56 10.68
N LEU A 12 -27.65 5.31 10.91
CA LEU A 12 -27.02 4.12 10.32
C LEU A 12 -27.26 3.91 8.81
N PRO A 13 -28.42 4.25 8.20
CA PRO A 13 -28.64 3.96 6.77
C PRO A 13 -27.94 4.96 5.84
N ALA A 14 -27.68 6.19 6.28
CA ALA A 14 -27.08 7.23 5.45
C ALA A 14 -25.58 7.01 5.20
N ALA A 15 -24.90 6.25 6.07
CA ALA A 15 -23.48 5.90 5.89
C ALA A 15 -23.24 4.74 4.91
N LEU A 16 -24.29 4.01 4.49
CA LEU A 16 -24.17 2.83 3.62
C LEU A 16 -24.58 3.08 2.16
N ALA A 17 -25.18 4.24 1.84
CA ALA A 17 -25.69 4.55 0.50
C ALA A 17 -24.72 5.35 -0.40
N GLY A 18 -23.54 5.73 0.11
CA GLY A 18 -22.54 6.49 -0.64
C GLY A 18 -21.36 5.63 -1.08
N ASN A 19 -21.46 5.00 -2.25
CA ASN A 19 -20.37 4.68 -3.18
C ASN A 19 -20.72 3.43 -4.01
N ALA A 20 -21.63 3.61 -4.97
CA ALA A 20 -21.55 2.87 -6.22
C ALA A 20 -20.40 3.46 -7.06
N GLY A 21 -19.18 3.41 -6.51
CA GLY A 21 -17.96 3.81 -7.20
C GLY A 21 -17.56 2.70 -8.16
N SER A 22 -17.18 3.10 -9.38
CA SER A 22 -16.53 2.27 -10.41
C SER A 22 -15.61 1.21 -9.80
N LEU A 23 -15.70 -0.03 -10.30
CA LEU A 23 -14.85 -1.16 -9.95
C LEU A 23 -13.38 -0.81 -10.17
N SER A 24 -12.71 -0.25 -9.16
CA SER A 24 -11.30 0.08 -9.23
C SER A 24 -10.50 -1.09 -8.68
N ILE A 25 -9.59 -1.62 -9.51
CA ILE A 25 -8.74 -2.75 -9.12
C ILE A 25 -7.53 -2.17 -8.39
N SER A 26 -7.27 -2.70 -7.20
CA SER A 26 -6.10 -2.30 -6.41
C SER A 26 -4.84 -2.88 -7.06
N SER A 27 -3.90 -2.01 -7.37
CA SER A 27 -2.68 -2.30 -8.11
C SER A 27 -1.51 -1.72 -7.33
N PRO A 28 -0.75 -2.53 -6.58
CA PRO A 28 0.35 -2.03 -5.78
C PRO A 28 1.46 -1.45 -6.66
N LEU A 29 2.09 -0.40 -6.15
CA LEU A 29 3.20 0.30 -6.77
C LEU A 29 4.36 0.31 -5.77
N LEU A 30 5.53 -0.16 -6.19
CA LEU A 30 6.71 -0.29 -5.34
C LEU A 30 7.87 0.43 -6.00
N LEU A 31 8.72 1.06 -5.21
CA LEU A 31 9.92 1.72 -5.67
C LEU A 31 11.08 1.33 -4.76
N TRP A 32 12.23 1.02 -5.32
CA TRP A 32 13.45 0.82 -4.55
C TRP A 32 14.68 1.23 -5.33
N SER A 33 15.77 1.48 -4.62
CA SER A 33 17.03 1.85 -5.25
C SER A 33 18.22 1.43 -4.42
N ASN A 34 19.36 1.27 -5.10
CA ASN A 34 20.66 1.02 -4.48
C ASN A 34 21.28 2.30 -3.89
N ARG A 35 20.55 3.42 -3.90
CA ARG A 35 20.95 4.74 -3.35
C ARG A 35 19.83 5.30 -2.48
N GLY A 36 20.09 6.40 -1.78
CA GLY A 36 19.12 7.05 -0.90
C GLY A 36 18.14 7.96 -1.64
N VAL A 37 17.52 7.51 -2.73
CA VAL A 37 16.66 8.35 -3.61
C VAL A 37 15.41 8.88 -2.87
N LEU A 38 14.96 8.19 -1.83
CA LEU A 38 13.87 8.65 -0.94
C LEU A 38 14.34 8.92 0.50
N GLY A 39 15.65 9.04 0.71
CA GLY A 39 16.28 8.94 2.03
C GLY A 39 16.70 7.51 2.32
N GLN A 40 17.51 7.30 3.37
CA GLN A 40 17.89 5.96 3.77
C GLN A 40 16.76 5.30 4.56
N GLY A 41 16.43 4.05 4.21
CA GLY A 41 15.48 3.23 4.93
C GLY A 41 14.26 2.81 4.13
N LYS A 42 13.26 2.31 4.87
CA LYS A 42 12.05 1.69 4.32
C LYS A 42 10.86 2.62 4.56
N HIS A 43 10.15 2.95 3.50
CA HIS A 43 9.01 3.85 3.52
C HIS A 43 7.74 3.12 3.05
N VAL A 44 6.61 3.42 3.67
CA VAL A 44 5.30 2.92 3.23
C VAL A 44 4.31 4.06 3.32
N THR A 45 3.64 4.37 2.21
CA THR A 45 2.56 5.35 2.18
C THR A 45 1.22 4.64 2.07
N TYR A 46 0.29 5.01 2.95
CA TYR A 46 -1.04 4.41 2.99
C TYR A 46 -2.09 5.31 2.31
N GLN A 47 -1.64 6.35 1.61
CA GLN A 47 -2.51 7.20 0.82
C GLN A 47 -3.08 6.40 -0.35
N VAL A 48 -4.35 6.68 -0.68
CA VAL A 48 -5.03 6.05 -1.79
C VAL A 48 -4.83 6.92 -3.03
N PHE A 49 -4.21 6.35 -4.07
CA PHE A 49 -3.97 7.07 -5.32
C PHE A 49 -4.98 6.62 -6.39
N PRO A 50 -5.88 7.50 -6.85
CA PRO A 50 -6.99 7.11 -7.72
C PRO A 50 -6.60 6.79 -9.18
N GLU A 51 -5.34 6.93 -9.58
CA GLU A 51 -4.84 6.70 -10.94
C GLU A 51 -3.39 6.19 -10.91
N VAL A 52 -3.20 4.87 -10.80
CA VAL A 52 -1.87 4.25 -10.72
C VAL A 52 -1.01 4.56 -11.94
N GLU A 53 -1.62 4.72 -13.11
CA GLU A 53 -0.94 5.01 -14.37
C GLU A 53 -0.25 6.40 -14.31
N LYS A 54 -0.95 7.37 -13.73
CA LYS A 54 -0.42 8.74 -13.53
C LYS A 54 0.63 8.77 -12.42
N MET A 55 0.39 8.05 -11.32
CA MET A 55 1.36 7.97 -10.23
C MET A 55 2.67 7.30 -10.68
N ALA A 56 2.58 6.25 -11.50
CA ALA A 56 3.76 5.57 -12.02
C ALA A 56 4.59 6.48 -12.93
N SER A 57 3.96 7.24 -13.83
CA SER A 57 4.68 8.20 -14.67
C SER A 57 5.28 9.35 -13.86
N GLU A 58 4.54 9.86 -12.86
CA GLU A 58 5.04 10.85 -11.91
C GLU A 58 6.25 10.31 -11.12
N LEU A 59 6.25 9.07 -10.62
CA LEU A 59 7.40 8.47 -9.93
C LEU A 59 8.62 8.33 -10.83
N VAL A 60 8.45 7.87 -12.07
CA VAL A 60 9.57 7.76 -13.03
C VAL A 60 10.15 9.12 -13.35
N LEU A 61 9.30 10.12 -13.63
CA LEU A 61 9.76 11.50 -13.90
C LEU A 61 10.36 12.17 -12.66
N GLY A 62 9.82 11.89 -11.47
CA GLY A 62 10.33 12.36 -10.20
C GLY A 62 11.71 11.80 -9.88
N ALA A 63 11.92 10.51 -10.12
CA ALA A 63 13.24 9.89 -10.02
C ALA A 63 14.24 10.49 -11.01
N LEU A 64 13.81 11.03 -12.16
CA LEU A 64 14.67 11.79 -13.09
C LEU A 64 14.88 13.26 -12.72
N GLY A 65 14.32 13.73 -11.61
CA GLY A 65 14.37 15.16 -11.23
C GLY A 65 13.52 16.07 -12.13
N LYS A 66 12.66 15.52 -13.01
CA LYS A 66 11.82 16.26 -13.95
C LYS A 66 10.35 16.38 -13.52
N SER A 67 10.02 16.03 -12.28
CA SER A 67 8.63 16.07 -11.80
C SER A 67 8.08 17.50 -11.74
N ALA A 68 7.00 17.74 -12.47
CA ALA A 68 6.18 18.94 -12.38
C ALA A 68 5.17 18.82 -11.22
N GLY A 69 5.54 19.29 -10.04
CA GLY A 69 4.62 19.90 -9.06
C GLY A 69 3.34 19.14 -8.62
N SER A 70 3.36 17.80 -8.52
CA SER A 70 2.23 17.05 -7.93
C SER A 70 2.33 16.98 -6.40
N GLU A 71 1.31 17.45 -5.68
CA GLU A 71 1.20 17.39 -4.20
C GLU A 71 1.41 15.98 -3.63
N ALA A 72 1.06 14.95 -4.41
CA ALA A 72 1.24 13.53 -4.06
C ALA A 72 2.72 13.19 -3.87
N LEU A 73 3.56 13.62 -4.82
CA LEU A 73 5.00 13.47 -4.73
C LEU A 73 5.62 14.48 -3.76
N SER A 74 5.03 15.66 -3.53
CA SER A 74 5.53 16.62 -2.52
C SER A 74 5.66 16.00 -1.12
N SER A 75 4.74 15.09 -0.77
CA SER A 75 4.79 14.34 0.50
C SER A 75 5.86 13.24 0.53
N LEU A 76 6.28 12.74 -0.63
CA LEU A 76 7.38 11.79 -0.83
C LEU A 76 8.71 12.51 -1.11
N SER A 77 8.64 13.78 -1.50
CA SER A 77 9.70 14.73 -1.84
C SER A 77 10.09 15.54 -0.60
N GLY A 78 10.44 14.85 0.48
CA GLY A 78 11.22 15.46 1.54
C GLY A 78 12.68 15.51 1.13
N GLN A 79 13.13 16.53 0.39
CA GLN A 79 14.56 16.78 0.05
C GLN A 79 15.35 15.63 -0.65
N ALA A 80 14.76 14.45 -0.87
CA ALA A 80 15.47 13.20 -1.11
C ALA A 80 15.76 12.86 -2.59
N LEU A 81 14.96 13.38 -3.52
CA LEU A 81 15.17 13.18 -4.97
C LEU A 81 16.32 14.02 -5.55
N ASN A 82 17.04 14.77 -4.70
CA ASN A 82 18.05 15.76 -5.11
C ASN A 82 19.51 15.30 -4.95
N ALA A 83 19.78 14.07 -4.45
CA ALA A 83 21.13 13.71 -4.04
C ALA A 83 22.04 13.16 -5.16
N GLU A 84 21.48 12.59 -6.23
CA GLU A 84 22.22 12.14 -7.42
C GLU A 84 21.20 11.76 -8.49
N GLU A 85 21.30 12.30 -9.71
CA GLU A 85 20.43 11.87 -10.81
C GLU A 85 20.70 10.37 -11.08
N PRO A 86 19.69 9.49 -10.96
CA PRO A 86 19.88 8.09 -11.28
C PRO A 86 20.16 7.96 -12.78
N ARG A 87 21.28 7.28 -13.08
CA ARG A 87 21.70 7.06 -14.48
C ARG A 87 20.77 6.09 -15.20
N THR A 88 20.07 5.24 -14.44
CA THR A 88 19.20 4.21 -15.01
C THR A 88 17.94 4.07 -14.17
N ILE A 89 16.78 4.11 -14.81
CA ILE A 89 15.50 3.78 -14.18
C ILE A 89 14.94 2.58 -14.92
N VAL A 90 14.58 1.55 -14.17
CA VAL A 90 13.95 0.35 -14.70
C VAL A 90 12.55 0.25 -14.14
N MET A 91 11.57 0.37 -15.02
CA MET A 91 10.17 0.20 -14.67
C MET A 91 9.71 -1.20 -15.07
N PHE A 92 9.31 -2.01 -14.09
CA PHE A 92 8.76 -3.34 -14.32
C PHE A 92 7.24 -3.29 -14.18
N ILE A 93 6.53 -3.69 -15.24
CA ILE A 93 5.07 -3.76 -15.29
C ILE A 93 4.66 -5.22 -15.10
N GLY A 94 4.20 -5.52 -13.88
CA GLY A 94 3.66 -6.82 -13.50
C GLY A 94 2.16 -6.95 -13.81
N ARG A 95 1.64 -8.16 -13.69
CA ARG A 95 0.21 -8.48 -13.88
C ARG A 95 -0.35 -9.36 -12.76
N GLN A 96 0.52 -9.99 -11.97
CA GLN A 96 0.09 -11.00 -10.99
C GLN A 96 -0.08 -10.44 -9.58
N LEU A 97 0.68 -9.43 -9.17
CA LEU A 97 0.67 -8.96 -7.78
C LEU A 97 -0.61 -8.17 -7.48
N ASP A 98 -1.42 -8.68 -6.55
CA ASP A 98 -2.55 -7.99 -5.95
C ASP A 98 -2.18 -7.50 -4.53
N VAL A 99 -2.92 -6.51 -4.02
CA VAL A 99 -2.77 -6.03 -2.63
C VAL A 99 -3.09 -7.13 -1.62
N ALA A 100 -4.00 -8.05 -1.98
CA ALA A 100 -4.28 -9.22 -1.15
C ALA A 100 -3.04 -10.11 -0.99
N ASP A 101 -2.23 -10.27 -2.03
CA ASP A 101 -1.03 -11.11 -2.01
C ASP A 101 0.06 -10.50 -1.12
N MET A 102 0.16 -9.16 -1.07
CA MET A 102 1.10 -8.47 -0.16
C MET A 102 0.86 -8.76 1.32
N ARG A 103 -0.31 -9.29 1.69
CA ARG A 103 -0.62 -9.74 3.07
C ARG A 103 -0.34 -11.22 3.26
N GLY A 104 -0.18 -11.96 2.18
CA GLY A 104 0.11 -13.39 2.17
C GLY A 104 1.51 -13.72 2.65
N ARG A 105 1.73 -15.00 2.99
CA ARG A 105 3.04 -15.56 3.32
C ARG A 105 3.56 -16.46 2.19
N SER A 106 3.22 -16.15 0.95
CA SER A 106 3.70 -16.93 -0.17
C SER A 106 5.21 -16.72 -0.33
N GLU A 107 5.89 -17.74 -0.83
CA GLU A 107 7.33 -17.67 -1.13
C GLU A 107 7.63 -16.52 -2.10
N ALA A 108 6.74 -16.26 -3.07
CA ALA A 108 6.85 -15.15 -3.99
C ALA A 108 6.87 -13.79 -3.28
N VAL A 109 5.99 -13.59 -2.29
CA VAL A 109 5.94 -12.36 -1.49
C VAL A 109 7.19 -12.21 -0.62
N HIS A 110 7.71 -13.31 -0.08
CA HIS A 110 9.00 -13.28 0.63
C HIS A 110 10.15 -12.90 -0.32
N GLY A 111 10.15 -13.44 -1.54
CA GLY A 111 11.09 -13.07 -2.58
C GLY A 111 11.04 -11.57 -2.89
N LEU A 112 9.85 -11.01 -3.07
CA LEU A 112 9.67 -9.58 -3.30
C LEU A 112 10.12 -8.75 -2.10
N ASN A 113 9.79 -9.16 -0.87
CA ASN A 113 10.23 -8.47 0.34
C ASN A 113 11.76 -8.46 0.43
N SER A 114 12.44 -9.58 0.14
CA SER A 114 13.90 -9.64 0.17
C SER A 114 14.57 -8.61 -0.77
N LEU A 115 13.95 -8.28 -1.91
CA LEU A 115 14.43 -7.23 -2.81
C LEU A 115 14.30 -5.84 -2.18
N LEU A 116 13.15 -5.55 -1.57
CA LEU A 116 12.89 -4.26 -0.90
C LEU A 116 13.74 -4.08 0.36
N GLU A 117 14.07 -5.18 1.04
CA GLU A 117 14.90 -5.17 2.24
C GLU A 117 16.39 -5.05 1.95
N GLY A 118 16.85 -5.60 0.82
CA GLY A 118 18.23 -5.46 0.35
C GLY A 118 18.55 -4.06 -0.20
N ALA A 119 17.53 -3.26 -0.53
CA ALA A 119 17.70 -1.93 -1.07
C ALA A 119 18.09 -0.88 0.00
N VAL A 120 18.86 0.13 -0.40
CA VAL A 120 19.26 1.26 0.48
C VAL A 120 18.05 2.15 0.81
N SER A 121 17.15 2.29 -0.17
CA SER A 121 15.91 3.04 -0.05
C SER A 121 14.80 2.25 -0.71
N SER A 122 13.67 2.09 -0.02
CA SER A 122 12.47 1.47 -0.59
C SER A 122 11.19 2.20 -0.19
N LEU A 123 10.19 2.15 -1.06
CA LEU A 123 8.85 2.72 -0.88
C LEU A 123 7.80 1.72 -1.38
N ALA A 124 6.82 1.45 -0.53
CA ALA A 124 5.62 0.72 -0.92
C ALA A 124 4.40 1.64 -0.93
N VAL A 125 3.68 1.62 -2.06
CA VAL A 125 2.39 2.30 -2.29
C VAL A 125 1.34 1.21 -2.60
N PRO A 126 0.82 0.54 -1.56
CA PRO A 126 -0.07 -0.59 -1.76
C PRO A 126 -1.43 -0.18 -2.32
N TYR A 127 -1.95 1.00 -1.98
CA TYR A 127 -3.31 1.40 -2.34
C TYR A 127 -3.32 2.36 -3.54
N ALA A 128 -2.83 1.91 -4.69
CA ALA A 128 -3.07 2.61 -5.95
C ALA A 128 -4.17 1.89 -6.73
N THR A 129 -5.03 2.65 -7.40
CA THR A 129 -6.15 2.09 -8.16
C THR A 129 -6.02 2.45 -9.63
N SER A 130 -6.31 1.49 -10.51
CA SER A 130 -6.36 1.72 -11.96
C SER A 130 -7.79 1.99 -12.42
N LYS A 131 -7.94 2.89 -13.40
CA LYS A 131 -9.19 3.09 -14.15
C LYS A 131 -9.25 2.25 -15.43
N GLY A 132 -8.31 1.31 -15.60
CA GLY A 132 -8.19 0.45 -16.77
C GLY A 132 -7.35 1.06 -17.90
N ALA A 133 -6.63 2.16 -17.65
CA ALA A 133 -5.72 2.72 -18.63
C ALA A 133 -4.40 1.91 -18.65
N SER A 134 -3.73 1.90 -19.80
CA SER A 134 -2.45 1.22 -19.96
C SER A 134 -1.35 2.01 -19.24
N ILE A 135 -0.74 1.41 -18.20
CA ILE A 135 0.38 2.01 -17.46
C ILE A 135 1.52 2.31 -18.42
N ARG A 136 1.84 1.33 -19.30
CA ARG A 136 2.90 1.46 -20.31
C ARG A 136 2.69 2.68 -21.19
N GLU A 137 1.51 2.83 -21.78
CA GLU A 137 1.24 3.91 -22.74
C GLU A 137 1.27 5.29 -22.07
N ASN A 138 0.74 5.39 -20.85
CA ASN A 138 0.79 6.63 -20.09
C ASN A 138 2.24 7.04 -19.78
N VAL A 139 3.05 6.10 -19.28
CA VAL A 139 4.45 6.35 -18.96
C VAL A 139 5.25 6.71 -20.22
N CYS A 140 5.13 5.94 -21.30
CA CYS A 140 5.88 6.22 -22.54
C CYS A 140 5.49 7.57 -23.14
N SER A 141 4.19 7.89 -23.19
CA SER A 141 3.70 9.20 -23.66
C SER A 141 4.29 10.35 -22.84
N LYS A 142 4.37 10.21 -21.52
CA LYS A 142 4.94 11.24 -20.64
C LYS A 142 6.46 11.37 -20.78
N LEU A 143 7.16 10.27 -21.05
CA LEU A 143 8.59 10.29 -21.34
C LEU A 143 8.89 10.98 -22.67
N ASP A 144 8.07 10.72 -23.70
CA ASP A 144 8.17 11.38 -25.01
C ASP A 144 7.90 12.87 -24.93
N GLU A 145 6.83 13.27 -24.22
CA GLU A 145 6.53 14.69 -23.94
C GLU A 145 7.68 15.41 -23.23
N ALA A 146 8.41 14.71 -22.36
CA ALA A 146 9.56 15.23 -21.62
C ALA A 146 10.90 15.10 -22.36
N GLY A 147 10.89 14.57 -23.59
CA GLY A 147 12.08 14.36 -24.43
C GLY A 147 13.10 13.39 -23.83
N ILE A 148 12.63 12.38 -23.08
CA ILE A 148 13.48 11.37 -22.43
C ILE A 148 13.55 10.11 -23.29
N SER A 149 14.77 9.67 -23.61
CA SER A 149 14.99 8.41 -24.32
C SER A 149 14.60 7.23 -23.43
N HIS A 150 13.69 6.38 -23.94
CA HIS A 150 13.24 5.19 -23.25
C HIS A 150 13.28 3.96 -24.18
N GLU A 151 13.54 2.78 -23.63
CA GLU A 151 13.49 1.51 -24.36
C GLU A 151 12.45 0.59 -23.73
N VAL A 152 11.70 -0.13 -24.56
CA VAL A 152 10.60 -1.00 -24.12
C VAL A 152 10.97 -2.45 -24.42
N VAL A 153 10.93 -3.29 -23.38
CA VAL A 153 11.31 -4.71 -23.44
C VAL A 153 10.15 -5.59 -22.99
N GLY A 154 9.86 -6.66 -23.75
CA GLY A 154 8.84 -7.67 -23.38
C GLY A 154 7.37 -7.23 -23.52
N CYS A 155 7.08 -5.98 -23.89
CA CYS A 155 5.70 -5.46 -23.94
C CYS A 155 4.97 -5.68 -25.28
N ALA A 156 5.68 -5.96 -26.37
CA ALA A 156 5.08 -6.16 -27.71
C ALA A 156 5.13 -7.63 -28.16
N ALA A 157 6.19 -8.33 -27.80
CA ALA A 157 6.34 -9.77 -27.94
C ALA A 157 6.91 -10.32 -26.63
N PRO A 158 6.46 -11.49 -26.17
CA PRO A 158 7.05 -12.14 -25.00
C PRO A 158 8.53 -12.42 -25.30
N SER A 159 9.41 -11.89 -24.47
CA SER A 159 10.84 -12.16 -24.58
C SER A 159 11.14 -13.57 -24.09
N THR A 160 12.00 -14.30 -24.81
CA THR A 160 12.49 -15.61 -24.38
C THR A 160 13.54 -15.49 -23.26
N ASP A 161 14.24 -14.36 -23.19
CA ASP A 161 15.21 -14.07 -22.12
C ASP A 161 15.16 -12.57 -21.77
N LEU A 162 14.26 -12.24 -20.83
CA LEU A 162 14.01 -10.87 -20.41
C LEU A 162 15.25 -10.22 -19.78
N ALA A 163 16.12 -11.00 -19.13
CA ALA A 163 17.33 -10.49 -18.49
C ALA A 163 18.37 -10.09 -19.54
N ALA A 164 18.57 -10.93 -20.56
CA ALA A 164 19.48 -10.62 -21.67
C ALA A 164 19.01 -9.40 -22.48
N ASP A 165 17.70 -9.30 -22.75
CA ASP A 165 17.15 -8.16 -23.48
C ASP A 165 17.27 -6.84 -22.69
N VAL A 166 17.06 -6.88 -21.37
CA VAL A 166 17.30 -5.72 -20.50
C VAL A 166 18.78 -5.37 -20.49
N ALA A 167 19.68 -6.34 -20.37
CA ALA A 167 21.12 -6.09 -20.44
C ALA A 167 21.52 -5.46 -21.78
N ALA A 168 20.94 -5.92 -22.90
CA ALA A 168 21.17 -5.35 -24.21
C ALA A 168 20.62 -3.91 -24.32
N ALA A 169 19.44 -3.64 -23.79
CA ALA A 169 18.85 -2.30 -23.71
C ALA A 169 19.72 -1.34 -22.88
N LEU A 170 20.27 -1.83 -21.78
CA LEU A 170 21.22 -1.10 -20.96
C LEU A 170 22.55 -0.87 -21.68
N ALA A 171 23.01 -1.79 -22.51
CA ALA A 171 24.27 -1.64 -23.26
C ALA A 171 24.16 -0.68 -24.46
N LYS A 172 22.98 -0.57 -25.09
CA LYS A 172 22.79 0.23 -26.31
C LYS A 172 22.96 1.72 -26.14
N GLY A 173 22.65 2.26 -24.96
CA GLY A 173 22.60 3.69 -24.83
C GLY A 173 23.86 4.30 -24.23
N ASP A 174 24.04 5.58 -24.55
CA ASP A 174 25.17 6.41 -24.17
C ASP A 174 25.27 6.58 -22.63
N ASN A 175 26.48 6.53 -22.08
CA ASN A 175 26.77 6.58 -20.64
C ASN A 175 26.56 7.98 -20.02
N THR A 176 26.15 8.96 -20.83
CA THR A 176 26.11 10.38 -20.49
C THR A 176 24.71 10.91 -20.14
N ARG A 177 23.63 10.14 -20.36
CA ARG A 177 22.25 10.57 -20.10
C ARG A 177 21.47 9.54 -19.28
N SER A 178 20.56 10.03 -18.44
CA SER A 178 19.60 9.21 -17.69
C SER A 178 18.72 8.41 -18.64
N ARG A 179 18.69 7.08 -18.45
CA ARG A 179 17.96 6.13 -19.29
C ARG A 179 16.75 5.55 -18.55
N VAL A 180 15.65 5.38 -19.26
CA VAL A 180 14.49 4.64 -18.75
C VAL A 180 14.30 3.36 -19.56
N VAL A 181 14.22 2.22 -18.88
CA VAL A 181 13.88 0.93 -19.49
C VAL A 181 12.54 0.47 -18.93
N VAL A 182 11.54 0.32 -19.79
CA VAL A 182 10.21 -0.17 -19.43
C VAL A 182 10.13 -1.65 -19.80
N VAL A 183 9.91 -2.50 -18.81
CA VAL A 183 9.90 -3.95 -18.93
C VAL A 183 8.51 -4.46 -18.60
N CYS A 184 7.91 -5.26 -19.48
CA CYS A 184 6.65 -5.95 -19.17
C CYS A 184 6.89 -7.41 -18.81
N SER A 185 6.18 -7.88 -17.78
CA SER A 185 6.13 -9.30 -17.43
C SER A 185 5.60 -10.12 -18.60
N GLY A 186 6.35 -11.17 -18.97
CA GLY A 186 5.94 -12.14 -19.98
C GLY A 186 5.08 -13.28 -19.41
N VAL A 187 4.78 -13.23 -18.11
CA VAL A 187 3.99 -14.27 -17.43
C VAL A 187 2.51 -14.07 -17.75
N GLU A 188 1.92 -15.05 -18.45
CA GLU A 188 0.48 -15.10 -18.64
C GLU A 188 -0.22 -15.23 -17.28
N SER A 189 -1.37 -14.55 -17.13
CA SER A 189 -2.26 -14.72 -15.98
C SER A 189 -2.53 -16.20 -15.76
N ALA A 190 -2.07 -16.74 -14.63
CA ALA A 190 -2.33 -18.11 -14.29
C ALA A 190 -3.86 -18.30 -14.23
N GLN A 191 -4.43 -19.07 -15.16
CA GLN A 191 -5.82 -19.50 -15.12
C GLN A 191 -5.99 -20.46 -13.93
N GLY A 192 -6.13 -19.90 -12.73
CA GLY A 192 -6.31 -20.67 -11.51
C GLY A 192 -5.60 -20.07 -10.32
N ASN A 193 -6.17 -20.36 -9.15
CA ASN A 193 -5.88 -19.83 -7.82
C ASN A 193 -4.49 -20.23 -7.27
N THR A 194 -3.56 -20.60 -8.15
CA THR A 194 -2.23 -21.05 -7.79
C THR A 194 -1.29 -19.85 -7.79
N ASN A 195 -0.62 -19.60 -6.66
CA ASN A 195 0.46 -18.60 -6.51
C ASN A 195 1.65 -18.79 -7.49
N ALA A 196 1.59 -19.77 -8.39
CA ALA A 196 2.59 -20.08 -9.40
C ALA A 196 2.82 -18.92 -10.37
N GLY A 197 1.77 -18.19 -10.77
CA GLY A 197 1.91 -17.01 -11.63
C GLY A 197 2.72 -15.91 -10.96
N LEU A 198 2.39 -15.59 -9.70
CA LEU A 198 3.13 -14.59 -8.93
C LEU A 198 4.58 -14.99 -8.67
N ALA A 199 4.83 -16.28 -8.36
CA ALA A 199 6.19 -16.79 -8.19
C ALA A 199 7.04 -16.61 -9.47
N ALA A 200 6.48 -16.96 -10.64
CA ALA A 200 7.17 -16.78 -11.92
C ALA A 200 7.46 -15.30 -12.22
N GLU A 201 6.52 -14.39 -11.92
CA GLU A 201 6.73 -12.94 -12.10
C GLU A 201 7.83 -12.40 -11.17
N VAL A 202 7.85 -12.83 -9.91
CA VAL A 202 8.90 -12.44 -8.96
C VAL A 202 10.26 -12.98 -9.38
N GLU A 203 10.34 -14.20 -9.92
CA GLU A 203 11.59 -14.74 -10.47
C GLU A 203 12.07 -13.95 -11.70
N GLN A 204 11.15 -13.54 -12.60
CA GLN A 204 11.50 -12.63 -13.70
C GLN A 204 12.01 -11.28 -13.19
N LEU A 205 11.35 -10.71 -12.18
CA LEU A 205 11.76 -9.46 -11.56
C LEU A 205 13.17 -9.57 -10.95
N LYS A 206 13.47 -10.66 -10.24
CA LYS A 206 14.81 -10.93 -9.71
C LYS A 206 15.85 -11.04 -10.82
N ALA A 207 15.55 -11.78 -11.90
CA ALA A 207 16.46 -11.92 -13.04
C ALA A 207 16.77 -10.56 -13.67
N VAL A 208 15.74 -9.72 -13.89
CA VAL A 208 15.91 -8.35 -14.37
C VAL A 208 16.75 -7.53 -13.39
N GLN A 209 16.50 -7.63 -12.09
CA GLN A 209 17.29 -6.93 -11.08
C GLN A 209 18.77 -7.32 -11.14
N THR A 210 19.08 -8.62 -11.20
CA THR A 210 20.46 -9.09 -11.30
C THR A 210 21.17 -8.62 -12.57
N ALA A 211 20.46 -8.50 -13.70
CA ALA A 211 21.02 -7.98 -14.94
C ALA A 211 21.36 -6.48 -14.84
N VAL A 212 20.51 -5.70 -14.17
CA VAL A 212 20.75 -4.25 -13.94
C VAL A 212 21.89 -4.05 -12.94
N GLU A 213 21.97 -4.87 -11.90
CA GLU A 213 23.06 -4.84 -10.92
C GLU A 213 24.40 -5.22 -11.56
N ALA A 214 24.42 -6.22 -12.45
CA ALA A 214 25.62 -6.62 -13.20
C ALA A 214 26.14 -5.50 -14.12
N ALA A 215 25.26 -4.61 -14.60
CA ALA A 215 25.66 -3.42 -15.37
C ALA A 215 26.35 -2.34 -14.50
N GLY A 216 26.34 -2.48 -13.17
CA GLY A 216 27.06 -1.60 -12.24
C GLY A 216 26.55 -0.15 -12.20
N ALA A 217 25.35 0.12 -12.74
CA ALA A 217 24.77 1.45 -12.80
C ALA A 217 24.01 1.81 -11.51
N ASN A 218 24.05 3.10 -11.14
CA ASN A 218 23.11 3.67 -10.16
C ASN A 218 21.69 3.53 -10.73
N HIS A 219 20.84 2.79 -10.03
CA HIS A 219 19.54 2.42 -10.57
C HIS A 219 18.39 2.66 -9.60
N VAL A 220 17.23 3.01 -10.17
CA VAL A 220 15.94 3.04 -9.49
C VAL A 220 15.03 2.03 -10.15
N PHE A 221 14.46 1.15 -9.35
CA PHE A 221 13.42 0.23 -9.77
C PHE A 221 12.06 0.78 -9.41
N VAL A 222 11.14 0.74 -10.38
CA VAL A 222 9.73 1.04 -10.18
C VAL A 222 8.93 -0.17 -10.62
N TYR A 223 8.30 -0.86 -9.70
CA TYR A 223 7.36 -1.94 -10.01
C TYR A 223 5.94 -1.40 -9.96
N ALA A 224 5.18 -1.60 -11.04
CA ALA A 224 3.77 -1.29 -11.09
C ALA A 224 2.99 -2.53 -11.52
N SER A 225 2.01 -2.96 -10.71
CA SER A 225 1.07 -3.99 -11.14
C SER A 225 0.03 -3.37 -12.06
N GLN A 226 -0.17 -3.93 -13.25
CA GLN A 226 -1.28 -3.60 -14.12
C GLN A 226 -2.25 -4.77 -14.11
N ALA A 227 -3.25 -4.67 -13.23
CA ALA A 227 -4.30 -5.68 -13.21
C ALA A 227 -5.09 -5.62 -14.53
N THR A 228 -5.07 -6.70 -15.30
CA THR A 228 -5.97 -6.79 -16.46
C THR A 228 -7.38 -7.06 -15.99
N PRO A 229 -8.38 -6.29 -16.45
CA PRO A 229 -9.77 -6.60 -16.20
C PRO A 229 -10.12 -7.87 -16.98
N GLU A 230 -9.86 -9.04 -16.39
CA GLU A 230 -10.51 -10.25 -16.88
C GLU A 230 -12.03 -10.08 -16.76
N PRO A 231 -12.83 -10.74 -17.62
CA PRO A 231 -14.27 -10.82 -17.43
C PRO A 231 -14.53 -11.60 -16.14
N VAL A 232 -14.54 -10.88 -15.03
CA VAL A 232 -14.67 -11.44 -13.70
C VAL A 232 -16.06 -12.04 -13.60
N THR A 233 -16.15 -13.38 -13.57
CA THR A 233 -17.39 -14.05 -13.18
C THR A 233 -17.82 -13.48 -11.81
N LEU A 234 -19.11 -13.17 -11.65
CA LEU A 234 -19.64 -12.52 -10.45
C LEU A 234 -19.19 -13.18 -9.13
N ALA A 235 -18.89 -14.48 -9.17
CA ALA A 235 -18.34 -15.27 -8.07
C ALA A 235 -16.87 -14.93 -7.70
N SER A 236 -15.98 -14.77 -8.69
CA SER A 236 -14.57 -14.41 -8.44
C SER A 236 -14.42 -12.93 -8.08
N ALA A 237 -15.29 -12.07 -8.63
CA ALA A 237 -15.41 -10.66 -8.23
C ALA A 237 -15.91 -10.56 -6.80
N GLY A 238 -16.90 -11.39 -6.42
CA GLY A 238 -17.44 -11.42 -5.07
C GLY A 238 -16.43 -11.87 -4.02
N ALA A 239 -15.56 -12.82 -4.33
CA ALA A 239 -14.49 -13.29 -3.44
C ALA A 239 -13.38 -12.23 -3.27
N LYS A 240 -12.88 -11.64 -4.37
CA LYS A 240 -11.90 -10.54 -4.32
C LYS A 240 -12.47 -9.27 -3.68
N ARG A 241 -13.74 -8.94 -3.95
CA ARG A 241 -14.46 -7.80 -3.34
C ARG A 241 -14.70 -8.00 -1.86
N ARG A 242 -15.04 -9.21 -1.38
CA ARG A 242 -15.11 -9.49 0.06
C ARG A 242 -13.73 -9.40 0.71
N SER A 243 -12.68 -9.88 0.06
CA SER A 243 -11.30 -9.71 0.52
C SER A 243 -10.95 -8.23 0.67
N LEU A 244 -11.27 -7.37 -0.30
CA LEU A 244 -11.01 -5.93 -0.21
C LEU A 244 -11.93 -5.20 0.78
N GLN A 245 -13.22 -5.55 0.86
CA GLN A 245 -14.16 -4.97 1.83
C GLN A 245 -13.86 -5.42 3.28
N GLN A 246 -13.37 -6.64 3.46
CA GLN A 246 -12.79 -7.08 4.74
C GLN A 246 -11.41 -6.44 4.96
N ALA A 247 -10.63 -6.16 3.91
CA ALA A 247 -9.32 -5.52 4.01
C ALA A 247 -9.37 -4.05 4.44
N VAL A 248 -10.48 -3.35 4.16
CA VAL A 248 -10.75 -2.00 4.71
C VAL A 248 -10.90 -2.03 6.24
N THR A 249 -11.16 -3.20 6.84
CA THR A 249 -11.22 -3.39 8.30
C THR A 249 -9.92 -3.92 8.91
N TYR A 250 -8.89 -4.24 8.12
CA TYR A 250 -7.62 -4.78 8.63
C TYR A 250 -6.43 -4.00 8.07
N THR A 251 -5.95 -3.03 8.85
CA THR A 251 -4.76 -2.22 8.58
C THR A 251 -3.49 -2.95 9.08
N GLY A 252 -2.87 -3.77 8.22
CA GLY A 252 -1.56 -4.34 8.51
C GLY A 252 -1.00 -5.14 7.34
N PHE A 253 0.22 -4.79 6.89
CA PHE A 253 1.02 -5.65 6.01
C PHE A 253 1.82 -6.62 6.86
N GLY A 254 1.86 -7.89 6.46
CA GLY A 254 2.69 -8.92 7.08
C GLY A 254 2.04 -9.69 8.24
N PRO A 255 2.76 -10.69 8.79
CA PRO A 255 2.29 -11.48 9.91
C PRO A 255 1.94 -10.57 11.10
N TYR A 256 0.81 -10.84 11.77
CA TYR A 256 0.33 -10.17 12.99
C TYR A 256 1.27 -10.27 14.22
N GLN A 257 2.58 -10.44 14.01
CA GLN A 257 3.59 -10.29 15.07
C GLN A 257 4.15 -8.87 15.13
N GLU A 258 4.15 -8.11 14.03
CA GLU A 258 4.65 -6.74 14.02
C GLU A 258 3.63 -5.77 13.44
N CYS A 259 3.26 -4.78 14.25
CA CYS A 259 2.25 -3.79 13.94
C CYS A 259 2.98 -2.53 13.44
N GLY A 260 2.79 -2.20 12.16
CA GLY A 260 3.36 -0.99 11.55
C GLY A 260 2.95 0.30 12.28
N PRO A 261 3.59 1.45 11.99
CA PRO A 261 3.41 2.67 12.76
C PRO A 261 1.95 3.18 12.83
N LEU A 262 1.17 3.04 11.74
CA LEU A 262 -0.25 3.38 11.74
C LEU A 262 -1.07 2.41 12.59
N CYS A 263 -0.86 1.10 12.42
CA CYS A 263 -1.47 0.07 13.26
C CYS A 263 -1.18 0.36 14.74
N LYS A 264 0.08 0.67 15.10
CA LYS A 264 0.48 0.93 16.49
C LYS A 264 -0.22 2.15 17.06
N THR A 265 -0.39 3.19 16.24
CA THR A 265 -1.08 4.42 16.64
C THR A 265 -2.58 4.17 16.81
N GLN A 266 -3.20 3.46 15.86
CA GLN A 266 -4.63 3.11 15.92
C GLN A 266 -4.95 2.18 17.08
N VAL A 267 -4.13 1.15 17.31
CA VAL A 267 -4.28 0.22 18.43
C VAL A 267 -4.14 0.96 19.77
N ARG A 268 -3.15 1.85 19.92
CA ARG A 268 -3.00 2.66 21.14
C ARG A 268 -4.19 3.58 21.38
N TRP A 269 -4.74 4.19 20.33
CA TRP A 269 -5.94 5.02 20.42
C TRP A 269 -7.16 4.20 20.83
N LEU A 270 -7.32 3.02 20.25
CA LEU A 270 -8.42 2.10 20.56
C LEU A 270 -8.32 1.59 22.00
N GLU A 271 -7.12 1.21 22.43
CA GLU A 271 -6.82 0.78 23.79
C GLU A 271 -7.11 1.90 24.80
N GLY A 272 -6.70 3.14 24.50
CA GLY A 272 -7.00 4.31 25.32
C GLY A 272 -8.50 4.60 25.41
N MET A 273 -9.24 4.54 24.30
CA MET A 273 -10.70 4.70 24.31
C MET A 273 -11.39 3.60 25.12
N LEU A 274 -10.93 2.34 24.99
CA LEU A 274 -11.49 1.21 25.71
C LEU A 274 -11.24 1.34 27.22
N ALA A 275 -10.03 1.75 27.62
CA ALA A 275 -9.71 2.01 29.02
C ALA A 275 -10.56 3.15 29.60
N ALA A 276 -10.72 4.25 28.85
CA ALA A 276 -11.57 5.37 29.27
C ALA A 276 -13.05 4.95 29.39
N LEU A 277 -13.55 4.12 28.46
CA LEU A 277 -14.90 3.57 28.52
C LEU A 277 -15.11 2.70 29.78
N PHE A 278 -14.17 1.80 30.10
CA PHE A 278 -14.26 0.99 31.31
C PHE A 278 -14.21 1.86 32.58
N LEU A 279 -13.36 2.90 32.61
CA LEU A 279 -13.29 3.83 33.73
C LEU A 279 -14.61 4.59 33.92
N ALA A 280 -15.24 5.03 32.83
CA ALA A 280 -16.53 5.71 32.86
C ALA A 280 -17.65 4.78 33.36
N LEU A 281 -17.67 3.52 32.92
CA LEU A 281 -18.62 2.51 33.39
C LEU A 281 -18.44 2.22 34.88
N ALA A 282 -17.20 2.04 35.34
CA ALA A 282 -16.88 1.85 36.75
C ALA A 282 -17.30 3.06 37.61
N SER A 283 -17.06 4.28 37.13
CA SER A 283 -17.45 5.51 37.83
C SER A 283 -18.97 5.64 37.93
N CYS A 284 -19.70 5.33 36.84
CA CYS A 284 -21.16 5.33 36.84
C CYS A 284 -21.73 4.31 37.83
N ALA A 285 -21.18 3.10 37.86
CA ALA A 285 -21.55 2.08 38.85
C ALA A 285 -21.32 2.58 40.28
N GLY A 286 -20.17 3.20 40.57
CA GLY A 286 -19.87 3.79 41.87
C GLY A 286 -20.86 4.89 42.29
N LEU A 287 -21.22 5.79 41.37
CA LEU A 287 -22.20 6.86 41.63
C LEU A 287 -23.60 6.32 41.91
N VAL A 288 -24.03 5.28 41.18
CA VAL A 288 -25.32 4.61 41.44
C VAL A 288 -25.30 3.93 42.82
N CYS A 289 -24.20 3.27 43.19
CA CYS A 289 -24.06 2.66 44.52
C CYS A 289 -24.13 3.70 45.65
N LEU A 290 -23.54 4.89 45.47
CA LEU A 290 -23.63 5.98 46.45
C LEU A 290 -25.05 6.57 46.57
N TYR A 291 -25.80 6.63 45.46
CA TYR A 291 -27.18 7.13 45.48
C TYR A 291 -28.15 6.20 46.24
N VAL A 292 -27.83 4.90 46.31
CA VAL A 292 -28.64 3.89 47.01
C VAL A 292 -28.35 3.85 48.53
N LEU A 293 -27.29 4.50 48.99
CA LEU A 293 -27.00 4.61 50.42
C LEU A 293 -27.95 5.61 51.08
N ASP A 294 -29.14 5.13 51.43
CA ASP A 294 -30.03 5.84 52.35
C ASP A 294 -29.44 5.77 53.75
N THR A 295 -28.79 6.86 54.18
CA THR A 295 -28.34 6.98 55.57
C THR A 295 -29.58 7.13 56.47
N PRO A 296 -29.81 6.24 57.45
CA PRO A 296 -30.96 6.38 58.34
C PRO A 296 -30.86 7.69 59.11
N THR A 297 -31.84 8.57 58.95
CA THR A 297 -31.90 9.91 59.59
C THR A 297 -32.23 9.88 61.08
N ARG A 298 -32.34 8.68 61.67
CA ARG A 298 -32.68 8.49 63.07
C ARG A 298 -31.61 7.65 63.74
N PHE A 299 -30.61 8.32 64.29
CA PHE A 299 -29.74 7.71 65.29
C PHE A 299 -30.57 7.51 66.56
N GLU A 300 -30.67 6.27 67.07
CA GLU A 300 -31.26 6.04 68.38
C GLU A 300 -30.45 6.85 69.42
N ALA A 301 -31.14 7.73 70.15
CA ALA A 301 -30.52 8.42 71.28
C ALA A 301 -30.12 7.36 72.34
N PRO A 302 -28.94 7.49 72.96
CA PRO A 302 -28.50 6.54 73.98
C PRO A 302 -29.58 6.47 75.07
N LYS A 303 -30.04 5.25 75.38
CA LYS A 303 -30.94 5.01 76.52
C LYS A 303 -30.24 5.52 77.76
N GLU A 304 -30.68 6.66 78.27
CA GLU A 304 -30.35 7.07 79.63
C GLU A 304 -30.81 5.95 80.55
N GLY A 305 -29.85 5.37 81.27
CA GLY A 305 -30.14 4.37 82.28
C GLY A 305 -31.08 4.98 83.31
N GLY A 306 -32.24 4.36 83.49
CA GLY A 306 -32.85 4.35 84.83
C GLY A 306 -32.00 3.48 85.76
N PRO A 307 -32.31 3.40 87.07
CA PRO A 307 -33.17 4.24 87.89
C PRO A 307 -32.39 4.87 89.06
N GLN A 308 -32.92 5.93 89.66
CA GLN A 308 -32.93 6.13 91.11
C GLN A 308 -34.06 7.08 91.49
#